data_AF-A0AAW9DJD7-F1
#
_entry.id   AF-A0AAW9DJD7-F1
#
_cell.length_a   1.000
_cell.length_b   1.000
_cell.length_c   1.000
_cell.angle_alpha   90.00
_cell.angle_beta   90.00
_cell.angle_gamma   90.00
#
_symmetry.space_group_name_H-M   'P 1'
#
loop_
_entity.id
_entity.type
_entity.pdbx_description
1 polymer ?
#
loop_
_entity_poly.entity_id
_entity_poly.type
_entity_poly.pdbx_seq_one_letter_code
_entity_poly.pdbx_strand_id
1 'polypeptide(L)'
;FILLFFLYQLPTEFLQNALLLSLTFLILLTAGLFWKFRNRMRALEDYVHEEALPLLNKPVDLAYLNLIEAEKEATREQLLVYKSREEDLQAMVKMWSHQMKVPLAALSLMSQTDNLNQQDVNHQLLRLDNYMANLLNYLKLTNHASDFRFEQVEV
;
A
#
# COMPACT_ATOMS: atom_id res chain seq x y z
N PHE A 1 41.15 33.78 18.96
CA PHE A 1 40.71 35.19 19.03
C PHE A 1 40.72 35.73 20.46
N ILE A 2 40.02 35.08 21.41
CA ILE A 2 39.93 35.51 22.82
C ILE A 2 41.31 35.57 23.53
N LEU A 3 42.17 34.59 23.31
CA LEU A 3 43.52 34.51 23.92
C LEU A 3 44.49 35.58 23.40
N LEU A 4 44.31 36.00 22.14
CA LEU A 4 45.08 37.06 21.47
C LEU A 4 44.65 38.45 21.98
N PHE A 5 43.37 38.61 22.27
CA PHE A 5 42.78 39.84 22.82
C PHE A 5 43.17 40.08 24.28
N PHE A 6 43.23 39.00 25.08
CA PHE A 6 43.67 39.05 26.49
C PHE A 6 45.14 39.46 26.63
N LEU A 7 46.00 39.03 25.69
CA LEU A 7 47.43 39.35 25.68
C LEU A 7 47.72 40.80 25.26
N TYR A 8 46.82 41.42 24.47
CA TYR A 8 47.00 42.77 23.92
C TYR A 8 46.35 43.90 24.74
N GLN A 9 45.73 43.58 25.89
CA GLN A 9 44.99 44.54 26.75
C GLN A 9 44.03 45.46 25.97
N LEU A 10 43.43 44.95 24.90
CA LEU A 10 42.53 45.74 24.06
C LEU A 10 41.22 46.03 24.81
N PRO A 11 40.60 47.22 24.64
CA PRO A 11 39.35 47.55 25.30
C PRO A 11 38.25 46.53 24.97
N THR A 12 37.61 45.97 26.00
CA THR A 12 36.60 44.90 25.88
C THR A 12 35.38 45.30 25.03
N GLU A 13 35.16 46.61 24.85
CA GLU A 13 34.11 47.17 23.99
C GLU A 13 34.26 46.73 22.53
N PHE A 14 35.49 46.68 22.00
CA PHE A 14 35.71 46.22 20.63
C PHE A 14 35.42 44.72 20.44
N LEU A 15 35.70 43.91 21.47
CA LEU A 15 35.38 42.48 21.45
C LEU A 15 33.87 42.24 21.45
N GLN A 16 33.14 42.97 22.30
CA GLN A 16 31.69 42.88 22.38
C GLN A 16 31.03 43.28 21.07
N ASN A 17 31.48 44.39 20.46
CA ASN A 17 30.96 44.86 19.18
C ASN A 17 31.23 43.89 18.03
N ALA A 18 32.43 43.31 17.96
CA ALA A 18 32.77 42.30 16.95
C ALA A 18 31.95 41.02 17.12
N LEU A 19 31.73 40.57 18.37
CA LEU A 19 30.88 39.42 18.66
C LEU A 19 29.43 39.68 18.26
N LEU A 20 28.87 40.85 18.61
CA LEU A 20 27.52 41.26 18.24
C LEU A 20 27.33 41.27 16.71
N LEU A 21 28.29 41.83 15.97
CA LEU A 21 28.26 41.85 14.51
C LEU A 21 28.34 40.44 13.92
N SER A 22 29.20 39.57 14.46
CA SER A 22 29.31 38.19 13.99
C SER A 22 28.04 37.38 14.25
N LEU A 23 27.40 37.62 15.40
CA LEU A 23 26.16 36.96 15.79
C LEU A 23 25.00 37.39 14.90
N THR A 24 24.87 38.68 14.60
CA THR A 24 23.82 39.17 13.70
C THR A 24 23.97 38.61 12.29
N PHE A 25 25.20 38.53 11.77
CA PHE A 25 25.47 37.91 10.47
C PHE A 25 25.11 36.42 10.47
N LEU A 26 25.48 35.69 11.52
CA LEU A 26 25.14 34.27 11.68
C LEU A 26 23.63 34.06 11.76
N ILE A 27 22.90 34.90 12.50
CA ILE A 27 21.44 34.85 12.60
C ILE A 27 20.80 35.10 11.23
N LEU A 28 21.26 36.11 10.48
CA LEU A 28 20.72 36.39 9.15
C LEU A 28 20.98 35.24 8.17
N LEU A 29 22.18 34.66 8.19
CA LEU A 29 22.55 33.55 7.32
C LEU A 29 21.74 32.28 7.64
N THR A 30 21.64 31.94 8.93
CA THR A 30 20.85 30.79 9.40
C THR A 30 19.36 30.98 9.11
N ALA A 31 18.80 32.18 9.32
CA ALA A 31 17.41 32.49 8.99
C ALA A 31 17.13 32.35 7.49
N GLY A 32 18.01 32.85 6.62
CA GLY A 32 17.87 32.70 5.16
C GLY A 32 17.91 31.25 4.69
N LEU A 33 18.83 30.45 5.25
CA LEU A 33 18.90 29.01 4.97
C LEU A 33 17.67 28.27 5.48
N PHE A 34 17.20 28.60 6.68
CA PHE A 34 16.00 28.02 7.27
C PHE A 34 14.77 28.35 6.45
N TRP A 35 14.62 29.58 5.96
CA TRP A 35 13.49 29.97 5.13
C TRP A 35 13.49 29.21 3.79
N LYS A 36 14.66 29.07 3.15
CA LYS A 36 14.82 28.26 1.94
C LYS A 36 14.49 26.78 2.17
N PHE A 37 14.89 26.22 3.31
CA PHE A 37 14.56 24.85 3.69
C PHE A 37 13.06 24.68 3.95
N ARG A 38 12.44 25.63 4.67
CA ARG A 38 11.00 25.59 4.98
C ARG A 38 10.14 25.65 3.72
N ASN A 39 10.48 26.51 2.76
CA ASN A 39 9.77 26.57 1.49
C ASN A 39 9.89 25.28 0.69
N ARG A 40 11.07 24.64 0.71
CA ARG A 40 11.29 23.31 0.09
C ARG A 40 10.47 22.21 0.75
N MET A 41 10.42 22.20 2.08
CA MET A 41 9.63 21.20 2.81
C MET A 41 8.13 21.34 2.52
N ARG A 42 7.62 22.56 2.41
CA ARG A 42 6.24 22.80 1.98
C ARG A 42 5.97 22.31 0.55
N ALA A 43 6.90 22.55 -0.38
CA ALA A 43 6.78 22.03 -1.74
C ALA A 43 6.77 20.49 -1.80
N LEU A 44 7.45 19.82 -0.85
CA LEU A 44 7.44 18.37 -0.72
C LEU A 44 6.13 17.86 -0.09
N GLU A 45 5.54 18.61 0.83
CA GLU A 45 4.23 18.32 1.44
C GLU A 45 3.09 18.47 0.41
N ASP A 46 3.21 19.44 -0.50
CA ASP A 46 2.30 19.65 -1.63
C ASP A 46 2.59 18.75 -2.85
N TYR A 47 3.52 17.78 -2.76
CA TYR A 47 3.84 16.82 -3.83
C TYR A 47 2.63 15.98 -4.31
N VAL A 48 1.51 16.03 -3.58
CA VAL A 48 0.21 15.48 -4.00
C VAL A 48 -0.34 16.18 -5.25
N HIS A 49 0.06 17.43 -5.53
CA HIS A 49 -0.32 18.18 -6.72
C HIS A 49 0.94 18.45 -7.55
N GLU A 50 1.07 17.79 -8.70
CA GLU A 50 2.24 17.73 -9.62
C GLU A 50 2.91 19.08 -9.99
N GLU A 51 2.37 20.22 -9.56
CA GLU A 51 2.86 21.58 -9.81
C GLU A 51 4.17 21.93 -9.07
N ALA A 52 4.57 21.19 -8.03
CA ALA A 52 5.76 21.49 -7.22
C ALA A 52 7.09 20.92 -7.77
N LEU A 53 7.04 20.13 -8.84
CA LEU A 53 8.19 19.47 -9.48
C LEU A 53 9.36 20.41 -9.89
N PRO A 54 9.16 21.65 -10.38
CA PRO A 54 10.27 22.48 -10.84
C PRO A 54 11.21 22.99 -9.74
N LEU A 55 10.87 22.81 -8.45
CA LEU A 55 11.75 23.17 -7.33
C LEU A 55 12.76 22.07 -6.93
N LEU A 56 12.53 20.82 -7.36
CA LEU A 56 13.31 19.63 -6.99
C LEU A 56 14.30 19.20 -8.09
N ASN A 57 15.12 20.13 -8.59
CA ASN A 57 16.03 19.87 -9.72
C ASN A 57 17.43 19.40 -9.30
N LYS A 58 17.68 19.09 -8.02
CA LYS A 58 19.01 18.60 -7.61
C LYS A 58 19.14 17.10 -7.89
N PRO A 59 20.36 16.58 -8.15
CA PRO A 59 20.56 15.15 -8.40
C PRO A 59 20.08 14.26 -7.25
N VAL A 60 20.24 14.72 -6.01
CA VAL A 60 19.75 14.02 -4.81
C VAL A 60 18.22 13.99 -4.74
N ASP A 61 17.57 15.10 -5.12
CA ASP A 61 16.12 15.25 -5.10
C ASP A 61 15.50 14.26 -6.12
N LEU A 62 16.06 14.19 -7.33
CA LEU A 62 15.66 13.24 -8.38
C LEU A 62 15.85 11.78 -7.97
N ALA A 63 16.94 11.44 -7.28
CA ALA A 63 17.17 10.09 -6.78
C ALA A 63 16.10 9.66 -5.76
N TYR A 64 15.68 10.57 -4.87
CA TYR A 64 14.58 10.31 -3.95
C TYR A 64 13.23 10.16 -4.66
N LEU A 65 12.94 11.02 -5.65
CA LEU A 65 11.69 10.94 -6.41
C LEU A 65 11.57 9.61 -7.16
N ASN A 66 12.65 9.16 -7.81
CA ASN A 66 12.67 7.87 -8.50
C ASN A 66 12.43 6.70 -7.54
N LEU A 67 12.97 6.76 -6.32
CA LEU A 67 12.75 5.73 -5.30
C LEU A 67 11.29 5.70 -4.84
N ILE A 68 10.70 6.87 -4.61
CA ILE A 68 9.29 7.01 -4.22
C ILE A 68 8.37 6.52 -5.34
N GLU A 69 8.69 6.83 -6.60
CA GLU A 69 7.91 6.38 -7.76
C GLU A 69 7.96 4.87 -7.91
N ALA A 70 9.15 4.25 -7.78
CA ALA A 70 9.30 2.80 -7.80
C ALA A 70 8.52 2.12 -6.65
N GLU A 71 8.53 2.68 -5.45
CA GLU A 71 7.78 2.15 -4.30
C GLU A 71 6.27 2.31 -4.48
N LYS A 72 5.81 3.43 -5.04
CA LYS A 72 4.41 3.67 -5.41
C LYS A 72 3.95 2.68 -6.48
N GLU A 73 4.78 2.40 -7.47
CA GLU A 73 4.45 1.45 -8.55
C GLU A 73 4.38 0.02 -8.02
N ALA A 74 5.34 -0.41 -7.20
CA ALA A 74 5.31 -1.70 -6.52
C ALA A 74 4.07 -1.86 -5.62
N THR A 75 3.72 -0.81 -4.87
CA THR A 75 2.51 -0.79 -4.01
C THR A 75 1.24 -0.87 -4.86
N ARG A 76 1.20 -0.18 -6.00
CA ARG A 76 0.08 -0.23 -6.93
C ARG A 76 -0.12 -1.64 -7.49
N GLU A 77 0.96 -2.30 -7.90
CA GLU A 77 0.90 -3.69 -8.38
C GLU A 77 0.37 -4.64 -7.31
N GLN A 78 0.88 -4.54 -6.08
CA GLN A 78 0.39 -5.35 -4.96
C GLN A 78 -1.10 -5.11 -4.68
N LEU A 79 -1.54 -3.85 -4.75
CA LEU A 79 -2.95 -3.49 -4.55
C LEU A 79 -3.84 -4.03 -5.68
N LEU A 80 -3.36 -4.04 -6.92
CA LEU A 80 -4.06 -4.67 -8.05
C LEU A 80 -4.22 -6.18 -7.85
N VAL A 81 -3.15 -6.87 -7.43
CA VAL A 81 -3.19 -8.30 -7.13
C VAL A 81 -4.16 -8.60 -5.99
N TYR A 82 -4.10 -7.82 -4.91
CA TYR A 82 -5.02 -7.95 -3.78
C TYR A 82 -6.48 -7.74 -4.22
N LYS A 83 -6.75 -6.69 -4.99
CA LYS A 83 -8.08 -6.37 -5.47
C LYS A 83 -8.63 -7.48 -6.39
N SER A 84 -7.81 -7.99 -7.32
CA SER A 84 -8.19 -9.12 -8.16
C SER A 84 -8.55 -10.34 -7.32
N ARG A 85 -7.74 -10.67 -6.32
CA ARG A 85 -8.01 -11.80 -5.41
C ARG A 85 -9.30 -11.61 -4.61
N GLU A 86 -9.59 -10.39 -4.19
CA GLU A 86 -10.84 -10.06 -3.51
C GLU A 86 -12.05 -10.23 -4.45
N GLU A 87 -11.95 -9.70 -5.68
CA GLU A 87 -12.99 -9.86 -6.72
C GLU A 87 -13.25 -11.34 -7.04
N ASP A 88 -12.19 -12.16 -7.17
CA ASP A 88 -12.29 -13.61 -7.39
C ASP A 88 -12.98 -14.33 -6.23
N LEU A 89 -12.65 -13.98 -4.99
CA LEU A 89 -13.31 -14.54 -3.80
C LEU A 89 -14.78 -14.15 -3.74
N GLN A 90 -15.12 -12.89 -4.03
CA GLN A 90 -16.51 -12.41 -4.07
C GLN A 90 -17.30 -13.13 -5.17
N ALA A 91 -16.73 -13.28 -6.37
CA ALA A 91 -17.33 -13.98 -7.49
C ALA A 91 -17.59 -15.46 -7.14
N MET A 92 -16.62 -16.14 -6.52
CA MET A 92 -16.76 -17.51 -6.04
C MET A 92 -17.89 -17.64 -5.01
N VAL A 93 -17.92 -16.80 -3.97
CA VAL A 93 -18.97 -16.84 -2.93
C VAL A 93 -20.35 -16.61 -3.54
N LYS A 94 -20.46 -15.66 -4.48
CA LYS A 94 -21.71 -15.39 -5.21
C LYS A 94 -22.17 -16.60 -6.02
N MET A 95 -21.27 -17.23 -6.77
CA MET A 95 -21.56 -18.42 -7.56
C MET A 95 -22.01 -19.59 -6.69
N TRP A 96 -21.23 -19.91 -5.65
CA TRP A 96 -21.54 -21.01 -4.73
C TRP A 96 -22.89 -20.79 -4.03
N SER A 97 -23.16 -19.57 -3.55
CA SER A 97 -24.44 -19.22 -2.92
C SER A 97 -25.62 -19.44 -3.87
N HIS A 98 -25.46 -19.16 -5.17
CA HIS A 98 -26.49 -19.43 -6.16
C HIS A 98 -26.67 -20.94 -6.40
N GLN A 99 -25.56 -21.68 -6.52
CA GLN A 99 -25.57 -23.13 -6.74
C GLN A 99 -26.23 -23.89 -5.58
N MET A 100 -26.00 -23.47 -4.33
CA MET A 100 -26.57 -24.10 -3.14
C MET A 100 -28.09 -23.89 -3.03
N LYS A 101 -28.62 -22.75 -3.49
CA LYS A 101 -30.06 -22.45 -3.41
C LYS A 101 -30.93 -23.42 -4.21
N VAL A 102 -30.45 -23.90 -5.36
CA VAL A 102 -31.22 -24.77 -6.25
C VAL A 102 -31.58 -26.13 -5.62
N PRO A 103 -30.61 -26.95 -5.16
CA PRO A 103 -30.92 -28.23 -4.51
C PRO A 103 -31.66 -28.02 -3.19
N LEU A 104 -31.39 -26.94 -2.43
CA LEU A 104 -32.13 -26.61 -1.22
C LEU A 104 -33.60 -26.30 -1.50
N ALA A 105 -33.89 -25.54 -2.56
CA ALA A 105 -35.27 -25.28 -2.99
C ALA A 105 -35.96 -26.57 -3.46
N ALA A 106 -35.26 -27.44 -4.19
CA ALA A 106 -35.80 -28.73 -4.60
C ALA A 106 -36.15 -29.61 -3.40
N LEU A 107 -35.25 -29.75 -2.41
CA LEU A 107 -35.49 -30.47 -1.17
C LEU A 107 -36.66 -29.87 -0.37
N SER A 108 -36.74 -28.54 -0.28
CA SER A 108 -37.85 -27.84 0.37
C SER A 108 -39.19 -28.12 -0.32
N LEU A 109 -39.23 -28.10 -1.65
CA LEU A 109 -40.43 -28.44 -2.42
C LEU A 109 -40.84 -29.91 -2.25
N MET A 110 -39.88 -30.84 -2.26
CA MET A 110 -40.14 -32.27 -2.00
C MET A 110 -40.75 -32.47 -0.61
N SER A 111 -40.23 -31.76 0.39
CA SER A 111 -40.77 -31.80 1.76
C SER A 111 -42.16 -31.17 1.88
N GLN A 112 -42.44 -30.08 1.15
CA GLN A 112 -43.74 -29.41 1.18
C GLN A 112 -44.85 -30.18 0.44
N THR A 113 -44.48 -30.99 -0.54
CA THR A 113 -45.41 -31.77 -1.37
C THR A 113 -45.63 -33.19 -0.85
N ASP A 114 -45.10 -33.52 0.34
CA ASP A 114 -45.05 -34.87 0.91
C ASP A 114 -44.50 -35.94 -0.06
N ASN A 115 -43.73 -35.50 -1.06
CA ASN A 115 -43.16 -36.35 -2.11
C ASN A 115 -41.65 -36.50 -1.89
N LEU A 116 -41.31 -37.17 -0.79
CA LEU A 116 -39.93 -37.45 -0.39
C LEU A 116 -39.50 -38.81 -0.93
N ASN A 117 -39.26 -38.88 -2.24
CA ASN A 117 -38.61 -40.05 -2.83
C ASN A 117 -37.14 -40.10 -2.37
N GLN A 118 -36.76 -41.20 -1.71
CA GLN A 118 -35.41 -41.40 -1.19
C GLN A 118 -34.32 -41.25 -2.26
N GLN A 119 -34.59 -41.67 -3.49
CA GLN A 119 -33.63 -41.57 -4.59
C GLN A 119 -33.38 -40.11 -5.01
N ASP A 120 -34.44 -39.31 -5.08
CA ASP A 120 -34.35 -37.89 -5.45
C ASP A 120 -33.70 -37.05 -4.35
N VAL A 121 -34.00 -37.34 -3.09
CA VAL A 121 -33.35 -36.72 -1.92
C VAL A 121 -31.85 -37.00 -1.92
N ASN A 122 -31.46 -38.28 -2.09
CA ASN A 122 -30.05 -38.66 -2.14
C ASN A 122 -29.31 -37.96 -3.29
N HIS A 123 -29.96 -37.78 -4.44
CA HIS A 123 -29.36 -37.07 -5.56
C HIS A 123 -29.15 -35.57 -5.27
N GLN A 124 -30.06 -34.89 -4.57
CA GLN A 124 -29.83 -33.50 -4.16
C GLN A 124 -28.74 -33.38 -3.08
N LEU A 125 -28.68 -34.34 -2.14
CA LEU A 125 -27.62 -34.38 -1.14
C LEU A 125 -26.23 -34.58 -1.79
N LEU A 126 -26.12 -35.50 -2.74
CA LEU A 126 -24.88 -35.72 -3.50
C LEU A 126 -24.47 -34.47 -4.29
N ARG A 127 -25.42 -33.70 -4.82
CA ARG A 127 -25.14 -32.40 -5.47
C ARG A 127 -24.59 -31.39 -4.47
N LEU A 128 -25.16 -31.29 -3.26
CA LEU A 128 -24.67 -30.40 -2.21
C LEU A 128 -23.24 -30.77 -1.78
N ASP A 129 -22.96 -32.07 -1.60
CA ASP A 129 -21.62 -32.56 -1.26
C ASP A 129 -20.60 -32.22 -2.36
N ASN A 130 -20.96 -32.42 -3.63
CA ASN A 130 -20.10 -32.06 -4.76
C ASN A 130 -19.83 -30.54 -4.82
N TYR A 131 -20.84 -29.70 -4.60
CA TYR A 131 -20.64 -28.24 -4.56
C TYR A 131 -19.74 -27.82 -3.39
N MET A 132 -19.86 -28.47 -2.23
CA MET A 132 -18.99 -28.23 -1.08
C MET A 132 -17.55 -28.70 -1.33
N ALA A 133 -17.37 -29.89 -1.92
CA ALA A 133 -16.06 -30.40 -2.29
C ALA A 133 -15.34 -29.49 -3.30
N ASN A 134 -16.07 -28.99 -4.30
CA ASN A 134 -15.54 -28.05 -5.29
C ASN A 134 -15.12 -26.72 -4.65
N LEU A 135 -15.93 -26.18 -3.71
CA LEU A 135 -15.58 -24.97 -2.97
C LEU A 135 -14.29 -25.16 -2.16
N LEU A 136 -14.18 -26.26 -1.41
CA LEU A 136 -13.00 -26.57 -0.62
C LEU A 136 -11.76 -26.77 -1.50
N ASN A 137 -11.90 -27.42 -2.65
CA ASN A 137 -10.80 -27.59 -3.61
C ASN A 137 -10.34 -26.24 -4.17
N TYR A 138 -11.27 -25.35 -4.53
CA TYR A 138 -10.92 -24.00 -4.95
C TYR A 138 -10.16 -23.24 -3.86
N LEU A 139 -10.63 -23.26 -2.61
CA LEU A 139 -9.96 -22.60 -1.49
C LEU A 139 -8.54 -23.14 -1.25
N LYS A 140 -8.34 -24.45 -1.42
CA LYS A 140 -7.02 -25.08 -1.34
C LYS A 140 -6.09 -24.62 -2.47
N LEU A 141 -6.59 -24.52 -3.70
CA LEU A 141 -5.82 -24.06 -4.86
C LEU A 141 -5.46 -22.56 -4.75
N THR A 142 -6.37 -21.74 -4.23
CA THR A 142 -6.19 -20.29 -4.10
C THR A 142 -5.28 -19.90 -2.93
N ASN A 143 -5.06 -20.78 -1.96
CA ASN A 143 -4.00 -20.61 -0.98
C ASN A 143 -2.67 -20.99 -1.65
N HIS A 144 -1.69 -20.08 -1.69
CA HIS A 144 -0.36 -20.23 -2.32
C HIS A 144 0.52 -21.37 -1.76
N ALA A 145 -0.05 -22.30 -0.99
CA ALA A 145 0.61 -23.47 -0.41
C ALA A 145 0.37 -24.73 -1.26
N SER A 146 0.44 -24.62 -2.59
CA SER A 146 0.13 -25.73 -3.47
C SER A 146 1.34 -26.13 -4.32
N ASP A 147 1.85 -27.34 -4.05
CA ASP A 147 3.02 -27.99 -4.67
C ASP A 147 2.71 -28.53 -6.08
N PHE A 148 1.81 -27.86 -6.80
CA PHE A 148 1.34 -28.32 -8.10
C PHE A 148 2.24 -27.76 -9.21
N ARG A 149 2.80 -28.66 -10.03
CA ARG A 149 3.46 -28.31 -11.29
C ARG A 149 2.53 -28.61 -12.46
N PHE A 150 2.01 -27.57 -13.09
CA PHE A 150 1.23 -27.70 -14.32
C PHE A 150 2.18 -27.76 -15.52
N GLU A 151 2.01 -28.76 -16.39
CA GLU A 151 2.75 -28.89 -17.65
C GLU A 151 1.78 -28.92 -18.82
N GLN A 152 2.15 -28.28 -19.93
CA GLN A 152 1.41 -28.40 -21.18
C GLN A 152 1.63 -29.79 -21.76
N VAL A 153 0.53 -30.45 -22.10
CA VAL A 153 0.54 -31.70 -22.86
C VAL A 153 0.19 -31.33 -24.30
N GLU A 154 1.09 -31.63 -25.24
CA GLU A 154 0.76 -31.58 -26.66
C GLU A 154 -0.28 -32.67 -26.96
N VAL A 155 -1.40 -32.27 -27.58
CA VAL A 155 -2.50 -33.15 -28.01
C VAL A 155 -2.42 -33.35 -29.51
#